data_AF-A0A098G1U4-F1
#
_entry.id   AF-A0A098G1U4-F1
#
_cell.length_a   1.000
_cell.length_b   1.000
_cell.length_c   1.000
_cell.angle_alpha   90.00
_cell.angle_beta   90.00
_cell.angle_gamma   90.00
#
_symmetry.space_group_name_H-M   'P 1'
#
loop_
_entity.id
_entity.type
_entity.pdbx_description
1 polymer ?
#
loop_
_entity_poly.entity_id
_entity_poly.type
_entity_poly.pdbx_seq_one_letter_code
_entity_poly.pdbx_strand_id
1 'polypeptide(L)'
;MHVRWYRYYRKRKFWYKAIKKLSVAIKLPESITPDEFSVRKVWYQKMLARASTRDLEGKYRQIWAINTILEDYFVFRKLRCQGPKKAFQYLEIHDPETLALFDEVLSNINNVDILEKLIKKITQ
;
A
#
# COMPACT_ATOMS: atom_id res chain seq x y z
N MET A 1 -47.62 6.52 25.39
CA MET A 1 -46.56 5.58 24.94
C MET A 1 -45.91 5.93 23.58
N HIS A 2 -45.95 7.19 23.08
CA HIS A 2 -45.48 7.50 21.71
C HIS A 2 -44.08 8.13 21.57
N VAL A 3 -43.45 8.60 22.65
CA VAL A 3 -42.21 9.41 22.57
C VAL A 3 -40.93 8.57 22.55
N ARG A 4 -41.00 7.34 23.08
CA ARG A 4 -39.83 6.45 23.24
C ARG A 4 -39.39 5.80 21.92
N TRP A 5 -40.34 5.50 21.03
CA TRP A 5 -40.11 4.90 19.71
C TRP A 5 -39.47 5.85 18.71
N TYR A 6 -39.86 7.13 18.72
CA TYR A 6 -39.34 8.15 17.79
C TYR A 6 -37.86 8.45 18.05
N ARG A 7 -37.46 8.48 19.34
CA ARG A 7 -36.06 8.68 19.76
C ARG A 7 -35.16 7.49 19.40
N TYR A 8 -35.72 6.27 19.38
CA TYR A 8 -35.01 5.05 18.95
C TYR A 8 -34.80 5.01 17.43
N TYR A 9 -35.84 5.37 16.65
CA TYR A 9 -35.77 5.46 15.19
C TYR A 9 -34.80 6.54 14.68
N ARG A 10 -34.78 7.71 15.35
CA ARG A 10 -33.86 8.81 15.00
C ARG A 10 -32.40 8.45 15.28
N LYS A 11 -32.12 7.75 16.39
CA LYS A 11 -30.79 7.19 16.68
C LYS A 11 -30.36 6.18 15.61
N ARG A 12 -31.23 5.24 15.19
CA ARG A 12 -30.91 4.27 14.12
C ARG A 12 -30.57 4.93 12.77
N LYS A 13 -31.33 5.96 12.35
CA LYS A 13 -31.01 6.71 11.12
C LYS A 13 -29.68 7.48 11.21
N PHE A 14 -29.35 8.00 12.40
CA PHE A 14 -28.06 8.64 12.67
C PHE A 14 -26.90 7.63 12.57
N TRP A 15 -27.00 6.49 13.25
CA TRP A 15 -26.00 5.42 13.21
C TRP A 15 -25.79 4.86 11.80
N TYR A 16 -26.86 4.62 11.04
CA TYR A 16 -26.77 4.19 9.65
C TYR A 16 -26.04 5.22 8.77
N LYS A 17 -26.34 6.51 8.91
CA LYS A 17 -25.64 7.58 8.18
C LYS A 17 -24.16 7.68 8.59
N ALA A 18 -23.85 7.52 9.88
CA ALA A 18 -22.49 7.54 10.39
C ALA A 18 -21.68 6.35 9.85
N ILE A 19 -22.22 5.13 9.92
CA ILE A 19 -21.59 3.91 9.36
C ILE A 19 -21.40 4.04 7.85
N LYS A 20 -22.39 4.60 7.13
CA LYS A 20 -22.28 4.83 5.68
C LYS A 20 -21.21 5.88 5.34
N LYS A 21 -21.08 6.95 6.13
CA LYS A 21 -19.99 7.92 5.97
C LYS A 21 -18.63 7.29 6.27
N LEU A 22 -18.54 6.50 7.34
CA LEU A 22 -17.32 5.78 7.71
C LEU A 22 -16.90 4.80 6.61
N SER A 23 -17.84 4.03 6.06
CA SER A 23 -17.54 3.05 5.02
C SER A 23 -17.11 3.70 3.70
N VAL A 24 -17.59 4.91 3.41
CA VAL A 24 -17.10 5.72 2.28
C VAL A 24 -15.71 6.29 2.57
N ALA A 25 -15.46 6.81 3.78
CA ALA A 25 -14.14 7.30 4.17
C ALA A 25 -13.08 6.18 4.18
N ILE A 26 -13.45 4.97 4.62
CA ILE A 26 -12.63 3.75 4.52
C ILE A 26 -12.41 3.32 3.06
N LYS A 27 -13.11 3.88 2.08
CA LYS A 27 -12.87 3.56 0.66
C LYS A 27 -12.01 4.58 -0.05
N LEU A 28 -11.78 5.75 0.56
CA LEU A 28 -10.96 6.78 -0.06
C LEU A 28 -9.48 6.33 -0.07
N PRO A 29 -8.76 6.61 -1.16
CA PRO A 29 -7.32 6.43 -1.22
C PRO A 29 -6.64 7.40 -0.26
N GLU A 30 -5.49 6.98 0.27
CA GLU A 30 -4.62 7.87 1.02
C GLU A 30 -4.09 8.95 0.06
N SER A 31 -4.26 10.22 0.42
CA SER A 31 -3.64 11.32 -0.30
C SER A 31 -2.37 11.72 0.42
N ILE A 32 -1.21 11.43 -0.19
CA ILE A 32 0.07 11.87 0.34
C ILE A 32 0.46 13.24 -0.21
N THR A 33 1.20 14.00 0.59
CA THR A 33 1.81 15.25 0.16
C THR A 33 3.05 14.99 -0.73
N PRO A 34 3.48 15.97 -1.55
CA PRO A 34 4.73 15.85 -2.31
C PRO A 34 5.97 15.60 -1.41
N ASP A 35 5.96 16.15 -0.19
CA ASP A 35 7.03 15.95 0.79
C ASP A 35 7.07 14.50 1.27
N GLU A 36 5.90 13.91 1.55
CA GLU A 36 5.80 12.50 1.93
C GLU A 36 6.25 11.56 0.81
N PHE A 37 5.94 11.87 -0.45
CA PHE A 37 6.45 11.12 -1.59
C PHE A 37 7.98 11.13 -1.63
N SER A 38 8.58 12.29 -1.41
CA SER A 38 10.04 12.45 -1.36
C SER A 38 10.66 11.69 -0.18
N VAL A 39 10.03 11.73 1.00
CA VAL A 39 10.47 10.97 2.18
C VAL A 39 10.43 9.46 1.92
N ARG A 40 9.38 8.93 1.27
CA ARG A 40 9.30 7.51 0.90
C ARG A 40 10.40 7.12 -0.08
N LYS A 41 10.70 7.94 -1.09
CA LYS A 41 11.85 7.72 -2.00
C LYS A 41 13.18 7.62 -1.25
N VAL A 42 13.45 8.55 -0.33
CA VAL A 42 14.66 8.53 0.51
C VAL A 42 14.69 7.30 1.40
N TRP A 43 13.55 6.87 1.94
CA TRP A 43 13.46 5.64 2.72
C TRP A 43 13.89 4.42 1.90
N TYR A 44 13.39 4.26 0.67
CA TYR A 44 13.81 3.16 -0.20
C TYR A 44 15.30 3.16 -0.53
N GLN A 45 15.91 4.34 -0.75
CA GLN A 45 17.35 4.45 -0.96
C GLN A 45 18.13 3.90 0.25
N LYS A 46 17.70 4.22 1.47
CA LYS A 46 18.30 3.69 2.71
C LYS A 46 18.09 2.19 2.85
N MET A 47 16.90 1.69 2.48
CA MET A 47 16.58 0.27 2.54
C MET A 47 17.45 -0.54 1.56
N LEU A 48 17.64 -0.05 0.34
CA LEU A 48 18.52 -0.65 -0.66
C LEU A 48 19.97 -0.67 -0.18
N ALA A 49 20.48 0.45 0.33
CA ALA A 49 21.85 0.53 0.87
C ALA A 49 22.10 -0.50 1.98
N ARG A 50 21.12 -0.70 2.88
CA ARG A 50 21.24 -1.70 3.95
C ARG A 50 21.07 -3.14 3.43
N ALA A 51 20.17 -3.36 2.48
CA ALA A 51 19.95 -4.66 1.86
C ALA A 51 21.22 -5.18 1.17
N SER A 52 22.02 -4.30 0.59
CA SER A 52 23.30 -4.65 -0.06
C SER A 52 24.34 -5.25 0.89
N THR A 53 24.25 -5.03 2.22
CA THR A 53 25.19 -5.63 3.18
C THR A 53 25.01 -7.14 3.33
N ARG A 54 23.83 -7.68 3.03
CA ARG A 54 23.51 -9.13 3.09
C ARG A 54 23.69 -9.81 4.46
N ASP A 55 23.88 -9.04 5.51
CA ASP A 55 23.74 -9.53 6.89
C ASP A 55 22.26 -9.78 7.24
N LEU A 56 22.00 -10.24 8.46
CA LEU A 56 20.64 -10.54 8.93
C LEU A 56 19.71 -9.34 8.78
N GLU A 57 20.17 -8.14 9.16
CA GLU A 57 19.38 -6.93 9.04
C GLU A 57 19.16 -6.54 7.57
N GLY A 58 20.17 -6.65 6.72
CA GLY A 58 20.05 -6.38 5.28
C GLY A 58 18.99 -7.26 4.62
N LYS A 59 18.97 -8.56 4.93
CA LYS A 59 17.92 -9.49 4.44
C LYS A 59 16.53 -9.08 4.94
N TYR A 60 16.42 -8.73 6.22
CA TYR A 60 15.16 -8.26 6.80
C TYR A 60 14.67 -6.97 6.11
N ARG A 61 15.56 -6.01 5.90
CA ARG A 61 15.27 -4.75 5.22
C ARG A 61 14.79 -4.98 3.80
N GLN A 62 15.39 -5.93 3.08
CA GLN A 62 14.95 -6.25 1.74
C GLN A 62 13.50 -6.76 1.73
N ILE A 63 13.16 -7.72 2.60
CA ILE A 63 11.79 -8.25 2.71
C ILE A 63 10.80 -7.13 3.07
N TRP A 64 11.19 -6.25 4.00
CA TRP A 64 10.36 -5.12 4.39
C TRP A 64 10.15 -4.16 3.20
N ALA A 65 11.20 -3.80 2.47
CA ALA A 65 11.08 -2.94 1.30
C ALA A 65 10.16 -3.53 0.23
N ILE A 66 10.22 -4.85 -0.04
CA ILE A 66 9.31 -5.55 -0.96
C ILE A 66 7.86 -5.45 -0.50
N ASN A 67 7.60 -5.67 0.80
CA ASN A 67 6.25 -5.55 1.33
C ASN A 67 5.71 -4.13 1.23
N THR A 68 6.51 -3.13 1.60
CA THR A 68 6.09 -1.72 1.62
C THR A 68 5.91 -1.16 0.21
N ILE A 69 6.76 -1.52 -0.77
CA ILE A 69 6.65 -0.98 -2.14
C ILE A 69 5.38 -1.44 -2.86
N LEU A 70 4.84 -2.61 -2.48
CA LEU A 70 3.53 -3.06 -2.98
C LEU A 70 2.40 -2.16 -2.51
N GLU A 71 2.42 -1.71 -1.25
CA GLU A 71 1.40 -0.78 -0.75
C GLU A 71 1.60 0.63 -1.33
N ASP A 72 2.85 1.10 -1.38
CA ASP A 72 3.22 2.40 -1.93
C ASP A 72 2.88 2.54 -3.41
N TYR A 73 2.92 1.45 -4.20
CA TYR A 73 2.42 1.44 -5.58
C TYR A 73 1.03 2.08 -5.67
N PHE A 74 0.10 1.66 -4.80
CA PHE A 74 -1.26 2.17 -4.79
C PHE A 74 -1.31 3.60 -4.29
N VAL A 75 -0.55 3.92 -3.23
CA VAL A 75 -0.50 5.28 -2.68
C VAL A 75 -0.03 6.29 -3.74
N PHE A 76 1.05 5.99 -4.47
CA PHE A 76 1.57 6.86 -5.52
C PHE A 76 0.59 7.07 -6.68
N ARG A 77 -0.31 6.10 -6.89
CA ARG A 77 -1.35 6.15 -7.91
C ARG A 77 -2.69 6.67 -7.38
N LYS A 78 -2.72 7.17 -6.13
CA LYS A 78 -3.94 7.61 -5.44
C LYS A 78 -5.03 6.53 -5.46
N LEU A 79 -4.61 5.28 -5.28
CA LEU A 79 -5.45 4.10 -5.14
C LEU A 79 -5.34 3.55 -3.73
N ARG A 80 -6.31 2.74 -3.34
CA ARG A 80 -6.29 2.05 -2.05
C ARG A 80 -5.83 0.61 -2.22
N CYS A 81 -4.74 0.24 -1.53
CA CYS A 81 -4.35 -1.16 -1.41
C CYS A 81 -5.38 -1.92 -0.55
N GLN A 82 -5.88 -3.05 -1.06
CA GLN A 82 -6.81 -3.92 -0.33
C GLN A 82 -6.10 -5.16 0.26
N GLY A 83 -4.79 -5.06 0.44
CA GLY A 83 -3.91 -6.16 0.85
C GLY A 83 -3.28 -6.89 -0.33
N PRO A 84 -2.24 -7.71 -0.08
CA PRO A 84 -1.34 -8.24 -1.10
C PRO A 84 -2.03 -9.12 -2.14
N LYS A 85 -2.97 -9.98 -1.72
CA LYS A 85 -3.71 -10.85 -2.65
C LYS A 85 -4.45 -10.04 -3.73
N LYS A 86 -5.19 -9.02 -3.32
CA LYS A 86 -5.94 -8.17 -4.24
C LYS A 86 -5.05 -7.20 -5.00
N ALA A 87 -3.93 -6.79 -4.39
CA ALA A 87 -2.93 -5.98 -5.05
C ALA A 87 -2.33 -6.71 -6.26
N PHE A 88 -1.90 -7.97 -6.11
CA PHE A 88 -1.35 -8.74 -7.23
C PHE A 88 -2.40 -9.03 -8.31
N GLN A 89 -3.64 -9.35 -7.94
CA GLN A 89 -4.74 -9.48 -8.92
C GLN A 89 -4.99 -8.18 -9.69
N TYR A 90 -4.86 -7.03 -9.03
CA TYR A 90 -4.96 -5.74 -9.70
C TYR A 90 -3.81 -5.53 -10.68
N LEU A 91 -2.57 -5.82 -10.26
CA LEU A 91 -1.39 -5.68 -11.13
C LEU A 91 -1.47 -6.60 -12.35
N GLU A 92 -1.95 -7.84 -12.21
CA GLU A 92 -2.13 -8.78 -13.31
C GLU A 92 -2.97 -8.20 -14.46
N ILE A 93 -3.99 -7.41 -14.13
CA ILE A 93 -4.92 -6.83 -15.10
C ILE A 93 -4.44 -5.46 -15.59
N HIS A 94 -3.86 -4.65 -14.70
CA HIS A 94 -3.64 -3.22 -14.96
C HIS A 94 -2.18 -2.81 -15.13
N ASP A 95 -1.23 -3.58 -14.60
CA ASP A 95 0.22 -3.31 -14.72
C ASP A 95 1.01 -4.64 -14.63
N PRO A 96 0.90 -5.51 -15.66
CA PRO A 96 1.57 -6.81 -15.67
C PRO A 96 3.10 -6.69 -15.70
N GLU A 97 3.64 -5.56 -16.16
CA GLU A 97 5.08 -5.30 -16.13
C GLU A 97 5.59 -5.11 -14.70
N THR A 98 4.85 -4.37 -13.87
CA THR A 98 5.20 -4.24 -12.44
C THR A 98 5.01 -5.58 -11.72
N LEU A 99 3.97 -6.36 -12.07
CA LEU A 99 3.80 -7.72 -11.54
C LEU A 99 5.00 -8.61 -11.86
N ALA A 100 5.48 -8.60 -13.10
CA ALA A 100 6.63 -9.39 -13.52
C ALA A 100 7.89 -9.02 -12.73
N LEU A 101 8.11 -7.75 -12.41
CA LEU A 101 9.22 -7.34 -11.55
C LEU A 101 9.06 -7.83 -10.11
N PHE A 102 7.84 -7.85 -9.55
CA PHE A 102 7.62 -8.46 -8.24
C PHE A 102 7.97 -9.95 -8.25
N ASP A 103 7.52 -10.69 -9.27
CA ASP A 103 7.83 -12.12 -9.43
C ASP A 103 9.35 -12.35 -9.58
N GLU A 104 10.02 -11.51 -10.37
CA GLU A 104 11.47 -11.56 -10.56
C GLU A 104 12.25 -11.31 -9.25
N VAL A 105 11.83 -10.32 -8.45
CA VAL A 105 12.41 -10.01 -7.13
C VAL A 105 12.22 -11.17 -6.14
N LEU A 106 11.02 -11.76 -6.11
CA LEU A 106 10.71 -12.85 -5.18
C LEU A 106 11.44 -14.15 -5.55
N SER A 107 11.57 -14.42 -6.85
CA SER A 107 12.32 -15.57 -7.36
C SER A 107 13.84 -15.41 -7.16
N ASN A 108 14.33 -14.17 -7.13
CA ASN A 108 15.75 -13.85 -7.03
C ASN A 108 16.02 -12.93 -5.83
N ILE A 109 15.55 -13.31 -4.64
CA ILE A 109 15.61 -12.44 -3.46
C ILE A 109 17.04 -12.05 -3.05
N ASN A 110 18.07 -12.75 -3.49
CA ASN A 110 19.46 -12.35 -3.21
C ASN A 110 20.01 -11.29 -4.19
N ASN A 111 19.21 -10.83 -5.15
CA ASN A 111 19.60 -9.80 -6.12
C ASN A 111 18.89 -8.46 -5.79
N VAL A 112 19.66 -7.49 -5.28
CA VAL A 112 19.13 -6.18 -4.87
C VAL A 112 18.89 -5.28 -6.08
N ASP A 113 19.59 -5.51 -7.19
CA ASP A 113 19.47 -4.69 -8.39
C ASP A 113 18.06 -4.81 -9.01
N ILE A 114 17.46 -6.00 -8.90
CA ILE A 114 16.08 -6.25 -9.35
C ILE A 114 15.09 -5.49 -8.46
N LEU A 115 15.32 -5.45 -7.14
CA LEU A 115 14.51 -4.67 -6.22
C LEU A 115 14.66 -3.16 -6.49
N GLU A 116 15.87 -2.69 -6.77
CA GLU A 116 16.10 -1.30 -7.17
C GLU A 116 15.32 -0.96 -8.46
N LYS A 117 15.33 -1.84 -9.46
CA LYS A 117 14.56 -1.69 -10.70
C LYS A 117 13.06 -1.60 -10.44
N LEU A 118 12.52 -2.45 -9.57
CA LEU A 118 11.11 -2.41 -9.14
C LEU A 118 10.77 -1.08 -8.46
N ILE A 119 11.56 -0.66 -7.47
CA ILE A 119 11.35 0.61 -6.76
C ILE A 119 11.41 1.79 -7.73
N LYS A 120 12.39 1.81 -8.64
CA LYS A 120 12.50 2.84 -9.67
C LYS A 120 11.25 2.90 -10.52
N LYS A 121 10.75 1.78 -11.07
CA LYS A 121 9.51 1.74 -11.88
C LYS A 121 8.30 2.26 -11.10
N ILE A 122 8.17 1.90 -9.83
CA ILE A 122 7.00 2.27 -9.02
C ILE A 122 7.00 3.75 -8.64
N THR A 123 8.19 4.33 -8.45
CA THR A 123 8.41 5.70 -7.95
C THR A 123 8.64 6.74 -9.05
N GLN A 124 8.47 6.39 -10.34
CA GLN A 124 8.56 7.34 -11.45
C GLN A 124 7.44 8.39 -11.39
#